data_AF-A0A8S2ZJQ3-F1
#
_entry.id   AF-A0A8S2ZJQ3-F1
#
_cell.length_a   1.000
_cell.length_b   1.000
_cell.length_c   1.000
_cell.angle_alpha   90.00
_cell.angle_beta   90.00
_cell.angle_gamma   90.00
#
_symmetry.space_group_name_H-M   'P 1'
#
loop_
_entity.id
_entity.type
_entity.pdbx_description
1 polymer ?
#
loop_
_entity_poly.entity_id
_entity_poly.type
_entity_poly.pdbx_seq_one_letter_code
_entity_poly.pdbx_strand_id
1 'polypeptide(L)' 'MGNSKPWSKVLKTLTGDTKLESQAVLDFFQPLHQWLKMENLARGYPVGW' A
#
# COMPACT_ATOMS: atom_id res chain seq x y z
N MET A 1 -9.68 1.50 -23.28
CA MET A 1 -8.33 1.03 -22.92
C MET A 1 -8.49 -0.39 -22.39
N GLY A 2 -8.54 -1.38 -23.30
CA GLY A 2 -8.77 -2.78 -22.97
C GLY A 2 -7.47 -3.59 -23.04
N ASN A 3 -7.59 -4.91 -23.24
CA ASN A 3 -6.51 -5.93 -23.29
C ASN A 3 -5.44 -5.72 -24.39
N SER A 4 -5.37 -4.52 -24.98
CA SER A 4 -4.56 -4.15 -26.16
C SER A 4 -3.12 -3.74 -25.80
N LYS A 5 -2.83 -3.46 -24.52
CA LYS A 5 -1.48 -3.10 -24.05
C LYS A 5 -1.14 -3.89 -22.78
N PRO A 6 0.08 -4.41 -22.62
CA PRO A 6 0.52 -5.05 -21.38
C PRO A 6 0.28 -4.13 -20.19
N TRP A 7 -0.23 -4.68 -19.09
CA TRP A 7 -0.62 -3.94 -17.87
C TRP A 7 0.52 -3.07 -17.32
N SER A 8 1.78 -3.51 -17.45
CA SER A 8 2.97 -2.76 -17.02
C SER A 8 3.18 -1.46 -17.81
N LYS A 9 2.75 -1.42 -19.07
CA LYS A 9 2.80 -0.21 -19.91
C LYS A 9 1.72 0.80 -19.52
N VAL A 10 0.56 0.30 -19.10
CA VAL A 10 -0.52 1.13 -18.54
C VAL A 10 -0.09 1.68 -17.18
N LEU A 11 0.46 0.84 -16.31
CA LEU A 11 1.01 1.25 -15.01
C LEU A 11 2.06 2.34 -15.17
N LYS A 12 3.04 2.16 -16.08
CA LYS A 12 4.08 3.18 -16.37
C LYS A 12 3.50 4.52 -16.82
N THR A 13 2.42 4.51 -17.57
CA THR A 13 1.79 5.75 -18.05
C THR A 13 1.13 6.52 -16.90
N LEU A 14 0.66 5.82 -15.87
CA LEU A 14 -0.07 6.39 -14.74
C LEU A 14 0.83 6.75 -13.56
N THR A 15 1.83 5.92 -13.26
CA THR A 15 2.70 6.06 -12.07
C THR A 15 4.13 6.47 -12.42
N GLY A 16 4.51 6.48 -13.69
CA GLY A 16 5.91 6.61 -14.13
C GLY A 16 6.73 5.33 -13.99
N ASP A 17 6.20 4.31 -13.30
CA ASP A 17 6.91 3.06 -12.99
C ASP A 17 6.30 1.85 -13.72
N THR A 18 7.16 0.93 -14.12
CA THR A 18 6.78 -0.35 -14.72
C THR A 18 6.55 -1.46 -13.70
N LYS A 19 7.01 -1.25 -12.45
CA LYS A 19 6.89 -2.23 -11.36
C LYS A 19 5.73 -1.87 -10.43
N LEU A 20 5.12 -2.92 -9.87
CA LEU A 20 4.13 -2.76 -8.80
C LEU A 20 4.88 -2.53 -7.49
N GLU A 21 4.96 -1.29 -7.06
CA GLU A 21 5.58 -0.91 -5.79
C GLU A 21 4.50 -0.75 -4.71
N SER A 22 4.67 -1.43 -3.58
CA SER A 22 3.73 -1.35 -2.45
C SER A 22 3.87 -0.06 -1.64
N GLN A 23 4.95 0.71 -1.87
CA GLN A 23 5.29 1.90 -1.10
C GLN A 23 4.16 2.93 -1.07
N ALA A 24 3.50 3.21 -2.21
CA ALA A 24 2.41 4.19 -2.26
C ALA A 24 1.22 3.80 -1.36
N VAL A 25 0.93 2.50 -1.25
CA VAL A 25 -0.12 1.98 -0.36
C VAL A 25 0.32 2.11 1.10
N LEU A 26 1.57 1.77 1.40
CA LEU A 26 2.14 1.90 2.74
C LEU A 26 2.16 3.36 3.20
N ASP A 27 2.55 4.30 2.33
CA ASP A 27 2.57 5.73 2.61
C ASP A 27 1.17 6.27 2.88
N PHE A 28 0.19 5.88 2.04
CA PHE A 28 -1.20 6.26 2.23
C PHE A 28 -1.74 5.85 3.61
N PHE A 29 -1.40 4.65 4.08
CA PHE A 29 -1.85 4.12 5.37
C PHE A 29 -0.89 4.40 6.54
N GLN A 30 0.23 5.09 6.32
CA GLN A 30 1.26 5.32 7.35
C GLN A 30 0.68 5.95 8.64
N PRO A 31 -0.18 6.99 8.59
CA PRO A 31 -0.72 7.60 9.81
C PRO A 31 -1.62 6.63 10.60
N LEU A 32 -2.47 5.87 9.90
CA LEU A 32 -3.35 4.88 10.51
C LEU A 32 -2.54 3.75 11.16
N HIS A 33 -1.51 3.27 10.48
CA HIS A 33 -0.63 2.23 10.99
C HIS A 33 0.11 2.67 12.26
N GLN A 34 0.57 3.92 12.33
CA GLN A 34 1.16 4.49 13.55
C GLN A 34 0.17 4.54 14.70
N TRP A 35 -1.06 5.00 14.44
CA TRP A 35 -2.11 5.06 15.45
C TRP A 35 -2.47 3.66 15.99
N LEU A 36 -2.68 2.69 15.11
CA LEU A 36 -3.01 1.31 15.50
C LEU A 36 -1.91 0.67 16.36
N LYS A 37 -0.63 0.94 16.06
CA LYS A 37 0.49 0.46 16.89
C LYS A 37 0.43 0.99 18.31
N MET A 38 0.16 2.29 18.47
CA MET A 38 0.04 2.91 19.80
C MET A 38 -1.17 2.36 20.56
N GLU A 39 -2.32 2.23 19.89
CA GLU A 39 -3.55 1.77 20.52
C GLU A 39 -3.46 0.30 20.95
N ASN A 40 -2.91 -0.57 20.10
CA ASN A 40 -2.71 -1.98 20.44
C ASN A 40 -1.78 -2.14 21.66
N LEU A 41 -0.71 -1.33 21.74
CA LEU A 41 0.18 -1.31 22.90
C LEU A 41 -0.55 -0.82 24.16
N ALA A 42 -1.31 0.28 24.06
CA ALA A 42 -2.05 0.86 25.18
C ALA A 42 -3.10 -0.10 25.76
N ARG A 43 -3.74 -0.90 24.89
CA ARG A 43 -4.78 -1.85 25.27
C ARG A 43 -4.28 -3.27 25.55
N GLY A 44 -3.00 -3.54 25.29
CA GLY A 44 -2.41 -4.88 25.41
C GLY A 44 -3.01 -5.89 24.43
N TYR A 45 -3.45 -5.46 23.25
CA TYR A 45 -3.99 -6.38 22.25
C TYR A 45 -2.88 -7.23 21.63
N PRO A 46 -3.01 -8.56 21.62
CA PRO A 46 -2.07 -9.42 20.91
C PRO A 46 -2.17 -9.15 19.40
N VAL A 47 -1.02 -8.99 18.76
CA VAL A 47 -0.92 -8.87 17.30
C VAL A 47 -0.65 -10.25 16.72
N GLY A 48 -1.52 -10.70 15.81
CA GLY A 48 -1.47 -12.05 15.26
C GLY A 48 -2.67 -12.88 15.72
N TRP A 49 -2.54 -14.20 15.60
CA TRP A 49 -3.51 -15.19 16.07
C TRP A 49 -2.92 -16.03 17.19
#